data_AF-A0A973A2I2-F1
#
_entry.id   AF-A0A973A2I2-F1
#
_cell.length_a   1.000
_cell.length_b   1.000
_cell.length_c   1.000
_cell.angle_alpha   90.00
_cell.angle_beta   90.00
_cell.angle_gamma   90.00
#
_symmetry.space_group_name_H-M   'P 1'
#
loop_
_entity.id
_entity.type
_entity.pdbx_description
1 polymer ?
#
loop_
_entity_poly.entity_id
_entity_poly.type
_entity_poly.pdbx_seq_one_letter_code
_entity_poly.pdbx_strand_id
1 'polypeptide(L)'
;MGHIANAKSSLVPLIDRLNQYPIGLVDNDILREMLSILFTEDEAYVGSKFPLMEATLDEMIERTGYAEEKLAPILEVMADKGIVMDMPYGDKVYYLLMPGVIGFIEFTFMKNRTDIPMEKVAKLMSEYFHWDHKDGQAKEFFGSKTQLTRSLPYEDTIPVNSEIVSFDNAKEIVKNSKYGAASMCYCRHKREHEGKSCKKGAPTQGICISLGRGSEFLVRRGFAEEKTKEELLDILQTAEDLRLTHITDNIREKPTFICNCCGCCCEIMSGVQAGYYKGVNKTPYIAVVDQEICDYCGECFIGCNVKAIGLDRTVKNGNGRVSQVKSEICLGCGACISGCDKDALSMIHRDDYKRPPKSKRNMFMKIAHEKGRLGPLVTTQIKKKLGLKN
;
A
#
# COMPACT_ATOMS: atom_id res chain seq x y z
N MET A 1 -2.49 -35.99 10.09
CA MET A 1 -3.51 -34.91 10.23
C MET A 1 -3.42 -34.12 11.56
N GLY A 2 -2.56 -34.48 12.53
CA GLY A 2 -2.46 -33.76 13.81
C GLY A 2 -1.63 -32.46 13.84
N HIS A 3 -0.62 -32.31 12.98
CA HIS A 3 0.26 -31.12 13.02
C HIS A 3 -0.39 -29.84 12.48
N ILE A 4 -1.33 -29.94 11.52
CA ILE A 4 -2.00 -28.77 10.93
C ILE A 4 -3.03 -28.16 11.90
N ALA A 5 -3.64 -28.97 12.77
CA ALA A 5 -4.63 -28.49 13.73
C ALA A 5 -3.98 -27.66 14.86
N ASN A 6 -2.80 -28.05 15.35
CA ASN A 6 -2.05 -27.30 16.37
C ASN A 6 -1.40 -26.03 15.82
N ALA A 7 -0.88 -26.05 14.59
CA ALA A 7 -0.36 -24.83 13.96
C ALA A 7 -1.45 -23.75 13.75
N LYS A 8 -2.72 -24.15 13.58
CA LYS A 8 -3.83 -23.19 13.44
C LYS A 8 -4.23 -22.53 14.77
N SER A 9 -3.98 -23.16 15.93
CA SER A 9 -4.30 -22.56 17.23
C SER A 9 -3.23 -21.57 17.70
N SER A 10 -1.96 -21.78 17.33
CA SER A 10 -0.84 -20.86 17.65
C SER A 10 -0.89 -19.53 16.87
N LEU A 11 -1.62 -19.47 15.75
CA LEU A 11 -1.80 -18.26 14.94
C LEU A 11 -2.84 -17.28 15.51
N VAL A 12 -3.80 -17.73 16.32
CA VAL A 12 -4.87 -16.85 16.84
C VAL A 12 -4.29 -15.68 17.66
N PRO A 13 -3.36 -15.90 18.63
CA PRO A 13 -2.72 -14.79 19.34
C PRO A 13 -1.95 -13.82 18.43
N LEU A 14 -1.32 -14.32 17.36
CA LEU A 14 -0.64 -13.48 16.37
C LEU A 14 -1.67 -12.61 15.62
N ILE A 15 -2.76 -13.21 15.15
CA ILE A 15 -3.83 -12.50 14.44
C ILE A 15 -4.46 -11.44 15.35
N ASP A 16 -4.75 -11.78 16.60
CA ASP A 16 -5.26 -10.83 17.60
C ASP A 16 -4.31 -9.65 17.78
N ARG A 17 -3.00 -9.93 17.86
CA ARG A 17 -1.99 -8.88 17.95
C ARG A 17 -1.95 -8.02 16.69
N LEU A 18 -1.92 -8.62 15.49
CA LEU A 18 -1.94 -7.89 14.22
C LEU A 18 -3.21 -7.03 14.06
N ASN A 19 -4.35 -7.49 14.57
CA ASN A 19 -5.62 -6.77 14.57
C ASN A 19 -5.67 -5.55 15.50
N GLN A 20 -4.64 -5.35 16.34
CA GLN A 20 -4.48 -4.10 17.08
C GLN A 20 -3.93 -2.96 16.20
N TYR A 21 -3.39 -3.26 15.01
CA TYR A 21 -3.08 -2.21 14.05
C TYR A 21 -4.36 -1.50 13.56
N PRO A 22 -4.26 -0.24 13.10
CA PRO A 22 -5.40 0.47 12.54
C PRO A 22 -6.07 -0.27 11.37
N ILE A 23 -5.27 -1.02 10.61
CA ILE A 23 -5.73 -1.95 9.59
C ILE A 23 -5.28 -3.35 10.01
N GLY A 24 -6.25 -4.20 10.32
CA GLY A 24 -6.04 -5.58 10.73
C GLY A 24 -6.06 -6.56 9.56
N LEU A 25 -6.04 -7.84 9.92
CA LEU A 25 -6.23 -8.99 9.06
C LEU A 25 -7.47 -9.74 9.54
N VAL A 26 -8.55 -9.67 8.75
CA VAL A 26 -9.80 -10.39 9.02
C VAL A 26 -9.53 -11.89 9.05
N ASP A 27 -9.86 -12.51 10.18
CA ASP A 27 -9.57 -13.92 10.42
C ASP A 27 -10.50 -14.84 9.62
N ASN A 28 -9.91 -15.74 8.83
CA ASN A 28 -10.59 -16.81 8.12
C ASN A 28 -9.58 -17.94 7.77
N ASP A 29 -10.06 -19.05 7.24
CA ASP A 29 -9.20 -20.19 6.90
C ASP A 29 -8.09 -19.86 5.90
N ILE A 30 -8.37 -18.97 4.93
CA ILE A 30 -7.41 -18.55 3.90
C ILE A 30 -6.26 -17.77 4.56
N LEU A 31 -6.56 -16.83 5.45
CA LEU A 31 -5.56 -16.09 6.21
C LEU A 31 -4.72 -17.05 7.06
N ARG A 32 -5.36 -17.94 7.81
CA ARG A 32 -4.67 -18.88 8.69
C ARG A 32 -3.74 -19.79 7.91
N GLU A 33 -4.17 -20.28 6.74
CA GLU A 33 -3.32 -21.07 5.86
C GLU A 33 -2.15 -20.24 5.33
N MET A 34 -2.39 -19.01 4.86
CA MET A 34 -1.33 -18.11 4.40
C MET A 34 -0.30 -17.84 5.51
N LEU A 35 -0.76 -17.50 6.72
CA LEU A 35 0.13 -17.24 7.85
C LEU A 35 0.91 -18.50 8.28
N SER A 36 0.33 -19.70 8.18
CA SER A 36 1.04 -20.96 8.48
C SER A 36 2.19 -21.26 7.52
N ILE A 37 2.20 -20.65 6.33
CA ILE A 37 3.31 -20.72 5.38
C ILE A 37 4.36 -19.65 5.69
N LEU A 38 3.91 -18.46 6.09
CA LEU A 38 4.79 -17.30 6.30
C LEU A 38 5.50 -17.33 7.66
N PHE A 39 4.89 -17.94 8.67
CA PHE A 39 5.37 -17.99 10.05
C PHE A 39 5.61 -19.44 10.49
N THR A 40 6.73 -19.66 11.17
CA THR A 40 6.88 -20.84 12.04
C THR A 40 6.09 -20.64 13.33
N GLU A 41 5.91 -21.71 14.12
CA GLU A 41 5.22 -21.61 15.42
C GLU A 41 5.94 -20.67 16.40
N ASP A 42 7.28 -20.74 16.46
CA ASP A 42 8.11 -19.84 17.28
C ASP A 42 7.99 -18.38 16.81
N GLU A 43 8.01 -18.13 15.49
CA GLU A 43 7.84 -16.78 14.92
C GLU A 43 6.45 -16.21 15.20
N ALA A 44 5.41 -17.03 15.09
CA ALA A 44 4.04 -16.62 15.41
C ALA A 44 3.88 -16.29 16.90
N TYR A 45 4.48 -17.10 17.78
CA TYR A 45 4.52 -16.82 19.21
C TYR A 45 5.24 -15.50 19.50
N VAL A 46 6.47 -15.32 19.01
CA VAL A 46 7.25 -14.08 19.20
C VAL A 46 6.49 -12.89 18.64
N GLY A 47 5.92 -13.00 17.44
CA GLY A 47 5.08 -11.99 16.81
C GLY A 47 3.89 -11.58 17.68
N SER A 48 3.21 -12.55 18.31
CA SER A 48 2.08 -12.27 19.21
C SER A 48 2.46 -11.45 20.46
N LYS A 49 3.74 -11.49 20.85
CA LYS A 49 4.25 -10.81 22.05
C LYS A 49 4.76 -9.40 21.81
N PHE A 50 4.94 -8.98 20.57
CA PHE A 50 5.39 -7.62 20.25
C PHE A 50 4.42 -6.56 20.81
N PRO A 51 4.91 -5.43 21.35
CA PRO A 51 4.06 -4.26 21.58
C PRO A 51 3.70 -3.56 20.26
N LEU A 52 2.74 -2.62 20.28
CA LEU A 52 2.35 -1.81 19.11
C LEU A 52 3.42 -0.83 18.62
N MET A 53 4.45 -0.61 19.44
CA MET A 53 5.59 0.25 19.13
C MET A 53 6.86 -0.60 19.02
N GLU A 54 7.96 0.06 18.68
CA GLU A 54 9.28 -0.56 18.70
C GLU A 54 9.67 -1.06 20.10
N ALA A 55 10.39 -2.18 20.15
CA ALA A 55 10.91 -2.81 21.36
C ALA A 55 12.37 -3.21 21.18
N THR A 56 13.15 -3.18 22.25
CA THR A 56 14.53 -3.69 22.31
C THR A 56 14.56 -5.21 22.49
N LEU A 57 15.74 -5.82 22.31
CA LEU A 57 15.93 -7.24 22.57
C LEU A 57 15.57 -7.61 24.01
N ASP A 58 16.03 -6.85 25.00
CA ASP A 58 15.72 -7.05 26.43
C ASP A 58 14.22 -7.03 26.72
N GLU A 59 13.50 -6.06 26.14
CA GLU A 59 12.04 -5.99 26.28
C GLU A 59 11.34 -7.18 25.64
N MET A 60 11.86 -7.69 24.52
CA MET A 60 11.32 -8.88 23.86
C MET A 60 11.66 -10.17 24.62
N ILE A 61 12.83 -10.27 25.26
CA ILE A 61 13.19 -11.35 26.19
C ILE A 61 12.17 -11.40 27.33
N GLU A 62 11.87 -10.25 27.97
CA GLU A 62 10.88 -10.19 29.05
C GLU A 62 9.48 -10.62 28.58
N ARG A 63 9.07 -10.20 27.39
CA ARG A 63 7.72 -10.48 26.84
C ARG A 63 7.52 -11.92 26.39
N THR A 64 8.59 -12.56 25.93
CA THR A 64 8.55 -13.94 25.38
C THR A 64 8.97 -14.98 26.42
N GLY A 65 9.77 -14.60 27.41
CA GLY A 65 10.43 -15.51 28.33
C GLY A 65 11.54 -16.35 27.70
N TYR A 66 11.95 -16.05 26.46
CA TYR A 66 13.04 -16.75 25.78
C TYR A 66 14.39 -16.13 26.15
N ALA A 67 15.40 -16.99 26.33
CA ALA A 67 16.79 -16.56 26.45
C ALA A 67 17.26 -15.90 25.14
N GLU A 68 18.25 -15.01 25.25
CA GLU A 68 18.79 -14.25 24.13
C GLU A 68 19.25 -15.16 22.97
N GLU A 69 19.92 -16.26 23.31
CA GLU A 69 20.47 -17.22 22.36
C GLU A 69 19.39 -17.92 21.52
N LYS A 70 18.15 -18.00 22.05
CA LYS A 70 17.00 -18.47 21.29
C LYS A 70 16.32 -17.33 20.52
N LEU A 71 16.13 -16.17 21.16
CA LEU A 71 15.28 -15.11 20.61
C LEU A 71 15.97 -14.31 19.49
N ALA A 72 17.25 -13.97 19.65
CA ALA A 72 17.96 -13.15 18.67
C ALA A 72 18.00 -13.80 17.27
N PRO A 73 18.28 -15.11 17.12
CA PRO A 73 18.18 -15.77 15.82
C PRO A 73 16.77 -15.75 15.22
N ILE A 74 15.72 -15.91 16.04
CA ILE A 74 14.33 -15.83 15.56
C ILE A 74 14.03 -14.44 15.01
N LEU A 75 14.40 -13.39 15.74
CA LEU A 75 14.19 -12.00 15.30
C LEU A 75 14.97 -11.68 14.01
N GLU A 76 16.17 -12.21 13.86
CA GLU A 76 16.98 -12.06 12.66
C GLU A 76 16.32 -12.71 11.44
N VAL A 77 15.82 -13.95 11.57
CA VAL A 77 15.06 -14.62 10.50
C VAL A 77 13.75 -13.88 10.19
N MET A 78 13.03 -13.40 11.21
CA MET A 78 11.83 -12.59 11.01
C MET A 78 12.15 -11.27 10.28
N ALA A 79 13.32 -10.67 10.53
CA ALA A 79 13.76 -9.46 9.84
C ALA A 79 14.13 -9.73 8.38
N ASP A 80 14.82 -10.83 8.08
CA ASP A 80 15.12 -11.22 6.70
C ASP A 80 13.86 -11.56 5.89
N LYS A 81 12.85 -12.16 6.55
CA LYS A 81 11.51 -12.39 5.97
C LYS A 81 10.68 -11.11 5.80
N GLY A 82 11.07 -10.00 6.44
CA GLY A 82 10.30 -8.74 6.44
C GLY A 82 9.09 -8.75 7.37
N ILE A 83 8.99 -9.74 8.25
CA ILE A 83 7.95 -9.82 9.29
C ILE A 83 8.24 -8.81 10.41
N VAL A 84 9.52 -8.60 10.72
CA VAL A 84 9.99 -7.60 11.68
C VAL A 84 10.88 -6.60 10.94
N MET A 85 10.78 -5.33 11.31
CA MET A 85 11.75 -4.32 10.92
C MET A 85 12.71 -4.08 12.08
N ASP A 86 14.00 -4.33 11.84
CA ASP A 86 15.07 -4.00 12.76
C ASP A 86 15.66 -2.61 12.44
N MET A 87 15.91 -1.82 13.48
CA MET A 87 16.35 -0.43 13.40
C MET A 87 17.55 -0.23 14.32
N PRO A 88 18.77 -0.38 13.79
CA PRO A 88 19.98 -0.02 14.51
C PRO A 88 19.99 1.48 14.84
N TYR A 89 20.21 1.83 16.09
CA TYR A 89 20.33 3.20 16.57
C TYR A 89 21.43 3.27 17.64
N GLY A 90 22.63 3.69 17.22
CA GLY A 90 23.80 3.66 18.09
C GLY A 90 24.21 2.22 18.42
N ASP A 91 24.27 1.91 19.71
CA ASP A 91 24.60 0.60 20.29
C ASP A 91 23.39 -0.34 20.43
N LYS A 92 22.17 0.15 20.15
CA LYS A 92 20.93 -0.61 20.33
C LYS A 92 20.24 -0.93 19.01
N VAL A 93 19.54 -2.06 18.99
CA VAL A 93 18.64 -2.44 17.90
C VAL A 93 17.20 -2.42 18.42
N TYR A 94 16.35 -1.70 17.71
CA TYR A 94 14.91 -1.68 17.95
C TYR A 94 14.19 -2.54 16.92
N TYR A 95 13.28 -3.38 17.37
CA TYR A 95 12.47 -4.26 16.54
C TYR A 95 11.03 -3.78 16.51
N LEU A 96 10.42 -3.79 15.33
CA LEU A 96 9.01 -3.47 15.12
C LEU A 96 8.36 -4.59 14.34
N LEU A 97 7.31 -5.20 14.88
CA LEU A 97 6.48 -6.13 14.11
C LEU A 97 5.82 -5.39 12.96
N MET A 98 6.01 -5.85 11.72
CA MET A 98 5.39 -5.21 10.57
C MET A 98 3.87 -5.47 10.55
N PRO A 99 3.05 -4.48 10.15
CA PRO A 99 1.64 -4.70 9.87
C PRO A 99 1.43 -5.77 8.80
N GLY A 100 0.22 -6.32 8.75
CA GLY A 100 -0.19 -7.22 7.67
C GLY A 100 -0.15 -6.54 6.32
N VAL A 101 -0.91 -5.45 6.15
CA VAL A 101 -1.01 -4.69 4.89
C VAL A 101 -0.22 -3.38 5.01
N ILE A 102 0.49 -3.03 3.93
CA ILE A 102 1.64 -2.10 3.94
C ILE A 102 2.66 -2.58 4.99
N GLY A 103 3.13 -3.80 4.79
CA GLY A 103 4.08 -4.50 5.64
C GLY A 103 4.45 -5.87 5.07
N PHE A 104 4.36 -6.92 5.88
CA PHE A 104 5.00 -8.20 5.54
C PHE A 104 4.36 -8.92 4.33
N ILE A 105 3.08 -8.66 4.04
CA ILE A 105 2.38 -9.20 2.86
C ILE A 105 3.05 -8.70 1.58
N GLU A 106 3.29 -7.39 1.49
CA GLU A 106 3.99 -6.80 0.34
C GLU A 106 5.44 -7.28 0.30
N PHE A 107 6.13 -7.29 1.45
CA PHE A 107 7.53 -7.67 1.53
C PHE A 107 7.79 -9.11 1.08
N THR A 108 6.83 -10.01 1.31
CA THR A 108 6.86 -11.39 0.83
C THR A 108 7.08 -11.46 -0.70
N PHE A 109 6.50 -10.54 -1.46
CA PHE A 109 6.62 -10.47 -2.93
C PHE A 109 7.61 -9.40 -3.40
N MET A 110 8.37 -8.76 -2.50
CA MET A 110 9.43 -7.81 -2.87
C MET A 110 10.81 -8.49 -3.00
N LYS A 111 10.88 -9.80 -2.79
CA LYS A 111 12.06 -10.64 -3.00
C LYS A 111 11.70 -11.84 -3.88
N ASN A 112 12.68 -12.32 -4.64
CA ASN A 112 12.62 -13.63 -5.30
C ASN A 112 12.90 -14.72 -4.26
N ARG A 113 11.85 -15.16 -3.57
CA ARG A 113 11.93 -16.19 -2.53
C ARG A 113 11.85 -17.58 -3.12
N THR A 114 12.73 -18.46 -2.64
CA THR A 114 12.73 -19.90 -2.97
C THR A 114 12.45 -20.78 -1.76
N ASP A 115 12.32 -20.19 -0.58
CA ASP A 115 12.17 -20.88 0.70
C ASP A 115 10.70 -21.22 1.04
N ILE A 116 9.74 -20.64 0.31
CA ILE A 116 8.29 -20.86 0.49
C ILE A 116 7.59 -21.10 -0.87
N PRO A 117 6.43 -21.79 -0.90
CA PRO A 117 5.69 -22.05 -2.13
C PRO A 117 4.98 -20.79 -2.65
N MET A 118 5.71 -19.91 -3.34
CA MET A 118 5.24 -18.59 -3.77
C MET A 118 3.97 -18.62 -4.64
N GLU A 119 3.82 -19.60 -5.53
CA GLU A 119 2.57 -19.77 -6.32
C GLU A 119 1.35 -20.01 -5.42
N LYS A 120 1.50 -20.83 -4.39
CA LYS A 120 0.41 -21.10 -3.44
C LYS A 120 0.08 -19.85 -2.63
N VAL A 121 1.10 -19.15 -2.14
CA VAL A 121 0.92 -17.88 -1.40
C VAL A 121 0.24 -16.83 -2.27
N ALA A 122 0.59 -16.74 -3.56
CA ALA A 122 -0.03 -15.81 -4.50
C ALA A 122 -1.53 -16.06 -4.68
N LYS A 123 -1.92 -17.33 -4.85
CA LYS A 123 -3.33 -17.74 -4.95
C LYS A 123 -4.10 -17.43 -3.67
N LEU A 124 -3.59 -17.85 -2.51
CA LEU A 124 -4.19 -17.54 -1.21
C LEU A 124 -4.36 -16.03 -1.00
N MET A 125 -3.36 -15.24 -1.36
CA MET A 125 -3.41 -13.79 -1.25
C MET A 125 -4.45 -13.16 -2.19
N SER A 126 -4.59 -13.65 -3.42
CA SER A 126 -5.64 -13.21 -4.35
C SER A 126 -7.05 -13.56 -3.87
N GLU A 127 -7.23 -14.73 -3.27
CA GLU A 127 -8.52 -15.14 -2.69
C GLU A 127 -8.83 -14.32 -1.43
N TYR A 128 -7.82 -14.09 -0.58
CA TYR A 128 -7.98 -13.31 0.65
C TYR A 128 -8.33 -11.84 0.39
N PHE A 129 -7.67 -11.24 -0.60
CA PHE A 129 -7.93 -9.86 -1.05
C PHE A 129 -8.96 -9.81 -2.18
N HIS A 130 -9.86 -10.78 -2.26
CA HIS A 130 -10.94 -10.71 -3.24
C HIS A 130 -11.93 -9.59 -2.87
N TRP A 131 -11.73 -8.42 -3.49
CA TRP A 131 -12.37 -7.18 -3.08
C TRP A 131 -13.88 -7.11 -3.33
N ASP A 132 -14.49 -8.09 -3.99
CA ASP A 132 -15.94 -8.13 -4.20
C ASP A 132 -16.72 -8.50 -2.92
N HIS A 133 -16.04 -9.05 -1.89
CA HIS A 133 -16.66 -9.42 -0.62
C HIS A 133 -16.80 -8.24 0.34
N LYS A 134 -18.05 -7.76 0.50
CA LYS A 134 -18.36 -6.57 1.31
C LYS A 134 -18.08 -6.67 2.81
N ASP A 135 -17.88 -7.87 3.35
CA ASP A 135 -17.69 -8.11 4.80
C ASP A 135 -16.36 -8.81 5.16
N GLY A 136 -15.39 -8.82 4.25
CA GLY A 136 -14.05 -9.39 4.48
C GLY A 136 -12.96 -8.34 4.61
N GLN A 137 -11.74 -8.72 4.21
CA GLN A 137 -10.56 -7.86 4.23
C GLN A 137 -10.76 -6.53 3.46
N ALA A 138 -11.64 -6.52 2.45
CA ALA A 138 -12.06 -5.34 1.70
C ALA A 138 -12.63 -4.22 2.58
N LYS A 139 -13.58 -4.56 3.45
CA LYS A 139 -14.17 -3.61 4.40
C LYS A 139 -13.14 -3.16 5.43
N GLU A 140 -12.27 -4.07 5.85
CA GLU A 140 -11.22 -3.72 6.81
C GLU A 140 -10.24 -2.70 6.22
N PHE A 141 -9.82 -2.88 4.98
CA PHE A 141 -8.88 -1.97 4.33
C PHE A 141 -9.52 -0.66 3.87
N PHE A 142 -10.68 -0.71 3.21
CA PHE A 142 -11.31 0.45 2.56
C PHE A 142 -12.47 1.10 3.33
N GLY A 143 -12.96 0.48 4.40
CA GLY A 143 -14.18 0.91 5.08
C GLY A 143 -14.04 2.12 6.01
N SER A 144 -12.82 2.59 6.26
CA SER A 144 -12.57 3.76 7.11
C SER A 144 -12.91 5.07 6.39
N LYS A 145 -13.35 6.10 7.12
CA LYS A 145 -13.58 7.44 6.54
C LYS A 145 -12.26 8.11 6.14
N THR A 146 -11.19 7.85 6.89
CA THR A 146 -9.82 8.23 6.60
C THR A 146 -9.12 7.11 5.83
N GLN A 147 -8.71 7.37 4.60
CA GLN A 147 -8.02 6.37 3.78
C GLN A 147 -6.56 6.20 4.21
N LEU A 148 -6.02 4.99 4.04
CA LEU A 148 -4.62 4.69 4.30
C LEU A 148 -3.69 5.27 3.23
N THR A 149 -4.15 5.29 1.99
CA THR A 149 -3.39 5.74 0.81
C THR A 149 -4.12 6.85 0.06
N ARG A 150 -3.38 7.57 -0.78
CA ARG A 150 -3.88 8.63 -1.65
C ARG A 150 -3.24 8.58 -3.03
N SER A 151 -3.95 9.10 -4.01
CA SER A 151 -3.43 9.34 -5.36
C SER A 151 -2.61 10.63 -5.42
N LEU A 152 -1.64 10.67 -6.33
CA LEU A 152 -0.95 11.89 -6.73
C LEU A 152 -1.31 12.24 -8.19
N PRO A 153 -1.51 13.53 -8.54
CA PRO A 153 -1.68 13.97 -9.92
C PRO A 153 -0.36 13.93 -10.69
N TYR A 154 -0.45 13.72 -12.00
CA TYR A 154 0.64 14.04 -12.92
C TYR A 154 0.76 15.55 -13.02
N GLU A 155 1.93 16.07 -12.66
CA GLU A 155 2.18 17.51 -12.59
C GLU A 155 1.89 18.20 -13.93
N ASP A 156 2.37 17.62 -15.02
CA ASP A 156 2.30 18.20 -16.36
C ASP A 156 0.86 18.21 -16.94
N THR A 157 -0.10 17.59 -16.24
CA THR A 157 -1.52 17.57 -16.64
C THR A 157 -2.37 18.60 -15.91
N ILE A 158 -1.80 19.30 -14.92
CA ILE A 158 -2.50 20.29 -14.12
C ILE A 158 -2.39 21.68 -14.79
N PRO A 159 -3.46 22.49 -14.84
CA PRO A 159 -3.41 23.84 -15.41
C PRO A 159 -2.31 24.71 -14.78
N VAL A 160 -1.60 25.48 -15.61
CA VAL A 160 -0.44 26.30 -15.20
C VAL A 160 -0.79 27.36 -14.13
N ASN A 161 -2.06 27.77 -14.05
CA ASN A 161 -2.57 28.70 -13.04
C ASN A 161 -2.94 28.02 -11.70
N SER A 162 -2.78 26.70 -11.60
CA SER A 162 -3.01 25.92 -10.38
C SER A 162 -1.69 25.57 -9.70
N GLU A 163 -1.61 25.75 -8.38
CA GLU A 163 -0.44 25.34 -7.59
C GLU A 163 -0.65 23.93 -7.05
N ILE A 164 0.24 22.99 -7.42
CA ILE A 164 0.33 21.70 -6.72
C ILE A 164 1.22 21.91 -5.50
N VAL A 165 0.61 21.85 -4.32
CA VAL A 165 1.35 21.89 -3.05
C VAL A 165 2.36 20.73 -2.99
N SER A 166 3.53 20.97 -2.39
CA SER A 166 4.66 20.03 -2.43
C SER A 166 4.34 18.60 -1.98
N PHE A 167 3.41 18.42 -1.04
CA PHE A 167 3.01 17.09 -0.60
C PHE A 167 2.08 16.37 -1.60
N ASP A 168 1.42 17.06 -2.53
CA ASP A 168 0.64 16.43 -3.61
C ASP A 168 1.49 16.22 -4.88
N ASN A 169 2.73 16.70 -4.95
CA ASN A 169 3.62 16.50 -6.10
C ASN A 169 4.58 15.31 -5.87
N ALA A 170 4.54 14.31 -6.76
CA ALA A 170 5.36 13.11 -6.66
C ALA A 170 6.88 13.39 -6.79
N LYS A 171 7.27 14.28 -7.72
CA LYS A 171 8.66 14.70 -7.93
C LYS A 171 9.19 15.42 -6.69
N GLU A 172 8.40 16.30 -6.08
CA GLU A 172 8.77 17.00 -4.84
C GLU A 172 8.86 16.06 -3.63
N ILE A 173 7.99 15.05 -3.51
CA ILE A 173 8.12 14.02 -2.47
C ILE A 173 9.47 13.31 -2.59
N VAL A 174 9.88 12.92 -3.80
CA VAL A 174 11.19 12.28 -4.04
C VAL A 174 12.32 13.24 -3.70
N LYS A 175 12.30 14.47 -4.23
CA LYS A 175 13.37 15.47 -3.98
C LYS A 175 13.54 15.81 -2.51
N ASN A 176 12.45 15.84 -1.75
CA ASN A 176 12.46 16.14 -0.31
C ASN A 176 12.83 14.92 0.56
N SER A 177 12.87 13.72 -0.01
CA SER A 177 13.34 12.55 0.71
C SER A 177 14.86 12.59 0.91
N LYS A 178 15.30 12.10 2.07
CA LYS A 178 16.73 11.97 2.39
C LYS A 178 17.35 10.69 1.82
N TYR A 179 16.52 9.68 1.59
CA TYR A 179 16.94 8.35 1.14
C TYR A 179 15.82 7.75 0.32
N GLY A 180 16.16 6.99 -0.72
CA GLY A 180 15.17 6.35 -1.56
C GLY A 180 15.73 5.12 -2.27
N ALA A 181 14.84 4.18 -2.54
CA ALA A 181 15.16 2.92 -3.18
C ALA A 181 14.03 2.50 -4.10
N ALA A 182 14.35 1.67 -5.09
CA ALA A 182 13.39 1.04 -5.96
C ALA A 182 13.32 -0.47 -5.68
N SER A 183 12.12 -1.02 -5.67
CA SER A 183 11.85 -2.42 -5.41
C SER A 183 10.96 -3.04 -6.49
N MET A 184 10.76 -4.35 -6.37
CA MET A 184 9.71 -5.02 -7.12
C MET A 184 8.33 -4.43 -6.80
N CYS A 185 7.46 -4.40 -7.81
CA CYS A 185 6.04 -4.21 -7.61
C CYS A 185 5.42 -5.52 -7.12
N TYR A 186 5.18 -5.60 -5.81
CA TYR A 186 4.63 -6.81 -5.16
C TYR A 186 3.36 -7.34 -5.87
N CYS A 187 2.48 -6.44 -6.32
CA CYS A 187 1.25 -6.80 -7.03
C CYS A 187 1.53 -7.51 -8.36
N ARG A 188 2.50 -7.04 -9.13
CA ARG A 188 2.86 -7.64 -10.42
C ARG A 188 3.60 -8.95 -10.22
N HIS A 189 4.53 -8.98 -9.28
CA HIS A 189 5.27 -10.20 -8.93
C HIS A 189 4.33 -11.30 -8.44
N LYS A 190 3.33 -10.97 -7.62
CA LYS A 190 2.26 -11.90 -7.26
C LYS A 190 1.54 -12.47 -8.49
N ARG A 191 1.20 -11.62 -9.47
CA ARG A 191 0.53 -12.03 -10.71
C ARG A 191 1.42 -12.93 -11.58
N GLU A 192 2.73 -12.70 -11.60
CA GLU A 192 3.67 -13.57 -12.32
C GLU A 192 3.66 -15.00 -11.76
N HIS A 193 3.58 -15.14 -10.42
CA HIS A 193 3.38 -16.44 -9.77
C HIS A 193 2.03 -17.10 -10.08
N GLU A 194 1.06 -16.36 -10.62
CA GLU A 194 -0.20 -16.90 -11.16
C GLU A 194 -0.17 -17.13 -12.69
N GLY A 195 1.01 -17.01 -13.32
CA GLY A 195 1.15 -17.12 -14.77
C GLY A 195 0.57 -15.93 -15.54
N LYS A 196 0.43 -14.76 -14.91
CA LYS A 196 -0.13 -13.54 -15.51
C LYS A 196 0.93 -12.44 -15.59
N SER A 197 0.87 -11.64 -16.66
CA SER A 197 1.71 -10.46 -16.84
C SER A 197 0.90 -9.16 -16.80
N CYS A 198 1.58 -8.02 -16.62
CA CYS A 198 0.91 -6.72 -16.67
C CYS A 198 0.47 -6.38 -18.09
N LYS A 199 -0.84 -6.13 -18.28
CA LYS A 199 -1.42 -5.73 -19.57
C LYS A 199 -0.91 -4.38 -20.09
N LYS A 200 -0.34 -3.54 -19.23
CA LYS A 200 0.28 -2.26 -19.61
C LYS A 200 1.76 -2.39 -19.99
N GLY A 201 2.34 -3.59 -19.97
CA GLY A 201 3.76 -3.82 -20.27
C GLY A 201 4.72 -3.26 -19.22
N ALA A 202 4.24 -2.64 -18.15
CA ALA A 202 5.12 -2.04 -17.16
C ALA A 202 5.90 -3.12 -16.36
N PRO A 203 7.14 -2.81 -15.94
CA PRO A 203 8.04 -3.80 -15.36
C PRO A 203 7.58 -4.22 -13.96
N THR A 204 7.98 -5.42 -13.56
CA THR A 204 7.84 -5.89 -12.19
C THR A 204 8.98 -5.37 -11.31
N GLN A 205 10.19 -5.29 -11.86
CA GLN A 205 11.39 -4.85 -11.14
C GLN A 205 11.55 -3.33 -11.15
N GLY A 206 12.17 -2.78 -10.10
CA GLY A 206 12.69 -1.40 -10.08
C GLY A 206 11.66 -0.28 -10.28
N ILE A 207 10.37 -0.52 -10.02
CA ILE A 207 9.30 0.43 -10.33
C ILE A 207 8.59 1.00 -9.10
N CYS A 208 8.59 0.30 -7.97
CA CYS A 208 7.97 0.81 -6.74
C CYS A 208 9.02 1.50 -5.88
N ILE A 209 8.74 2.73 -5.45
CA ILE A 209 9.69 3.57 -4.72
C ILE A 209 9.41 3.47 -3.23
N SER A 210 10.43 3.21 -2.44
CA SER A 210 10.42 3.34 -0.97
C SER A 210 11.25 4.55 -0.54
N LEU A 211 10.85 5.23 0.53
CA LEU A 211 11.46 6.50 0.96
C LEU A 211 11.79 6.50 2.46
N GLY A 212 12.86 7.22 2.81
CA GLY A 212 13.29 7.46 4.19
C GLY A 212 13.75 6.20 4.93
N ARG A 213 13.60 6.19 6.26
CA ARG A 213 14.15 5.13 7.13
C ARG A 213 13.65 3.71 6.82
N GLY A 214 12.39 3.58 6.37
CA GLY A 214 11.87 2.28 5.95
C GLY A 214 12.64 1.74 4.74
N SER A 215 13.02 2.63 3.83
CA SER A 215 13.81 2.29 2.65
C SER A 215 15.23 1.82 2.99
N GLU A 216 15.88 2.39 4.01
CA GLU A 216 17.20 1.94 4.48
C GLU A 216 17.15 0.47 4.96
N PHE A 217 16.10 0.10 5.71
CA PHE A 217 15.85 -1.30 6.10
C PHE A 217 15.65 -2.19 4.88
N LEU A 218 14.81 -1.76 3.93
CA LEU A 218 14.52 -2.54 2.72
C LEU A 218 15.77 -2.78 1.89
N VAL A 219 16.66 -1.79 1.74
CA VAL A 219 17.94 -1.96 1.05
C VAL A 219 18.86 -2.89 1.82
N ARG A 220 19.07 -2.66 3.12
CA ARG A 220 19.96 -3.50 3.96
C ARG A 220 19.56 -4.97 3.93
N ARG A 221 18.25 -5.25 3.91
CA ARG A 221 17.71 -6.62 3.91
C ARG A 221 17.50 -7.17 2.49
N GLY A 222 17.83 -6.44 1.42
CA GLY A 222 17.75 -6.94 0.04
C GLY A 222 16.33 -7.01 -0.55
N PHE A 223 15.39 -6.20 -0.06
CA PHE A 223 14.06 -6.02 -0.65
C PHE A 223 14.02 -4.93 -1.73
N ALA A 224 15.01 -4.04 -1.73
CA ALA A 224 15.07 -2.89 -2.62
C ALA A 224 16.53 -2.56 -2.94
N GLU A 225 16.73 -1.81 -4.01
CA GLU A 225 18.03 -1.26 -4.39
C GLU A 225 18.01 0.25 -4.18
N GLU A 226 19.03 0.78 -3.51
CA GLU A 226 19.21 2.23 -3.38
C GLU A 226 19.27 2.89 -4.76
N LYS A 227 18.65 4.06 -4.88
CA LYS A 227 18.64 4.86 -6.11
C LYS A 227 18.91 6.31 -5.77
N THR A 228 19.60 6.99 -6.68
CA THR A 228 19.75 8.44 -6.68
C THR A 228 18.40 9.12 -6.91
N LYS A 229 18.32 10.42 -6.63
CA LYS A 229 17.08 11.18 -6.84
C LYS A 229 16.71 11.22 -8.32
N GLU A 230 17.69 11.35 -9.18
CA GLU A 230 17.56 11.38 -10.63
C GLU A 230 16.97 10.06 -11.14
N GLU A 231 17.52 8.91 -10.73
CA GLU A 231 16.96 7.60 -11.08
C GLU A 231 15.52 7.41 -10.57
N LEU A 232 15.20 7.93 -9.38
CA LEU A 232 13.83 7.87 -8.86
C LEU A 232 12.86 8.74 -9.67
N LEU A 233 13.31 9.89 -10.17
CA LEU A 233 12.52 10.74 -11.07
C LEU A 233 12.31 10.06 -12.43
N ASP A 234 13.32 9.38 -12.97
CA ASP A 234 13.20 8.59 -14.20
C ASP A 234 12.21 7.42 -14.05
N ILE A 235 12.14 6.81 -12.86
CA ILE A 235 11.13 5.80 -12.52
C ILE A 235 9.72 6.39 -12.54
N LEU A 236 9.52 7.60 -11.99
CA LEU A 236 8.23 8.30 -12.07
C LEU A 236 7.87 8.57 -13.52
N GLN A 237 8.80 9.10 -14.32
CA GLN A 237 8.58 9.36 -15.75
C GLN A 237 8.17 8.09 -16.50
N THR A 238 8.91 6.99 -16.30
CA THR A 238 8.58 5.68 -16.88
C THR A 238 7.17 5.23 -16.50
N ALA A 239 6.75 5.47 -15.26
CA ALA A 239 5.40 5.13 -14.80
C ALA A 239 4.32 6.03 -15.43
N GLU A 240 4.62 7.32 -15.64
CA GLU A 240 3.74 8.26 -16.34
C GLU A 240 3.57 7.90 -17.82
N ASP A 241 4.65 7.56 -18.51
CA ASP A 241 4.66 7.10 -19.92
C ASP A 241 3.79 5.84 -20.10
N LEU A 242 3.78 4.97 -19.09
CA LEU A 242 2.97 3.74 -19.04
C LEU A 242 1.56 3.98 -18.47
N ARG A 243 1.19 5.24 -18.23
CA ARG A 243 -0.12 5.68 -17.70
C ARG A 243 -0.48 4.99 -16.38
N LEU A 244 0.47 4.84 -15.47
CA LEU A 244 0.29 4.23 -14.15
C LEU A 244 -0.11 5.27 -13.10
N THR A 245 -1.03 4.92 -12.20
CA THR A 245 -1.44 5.85 -11.15
C THR A 245 -0.43 5.86 -10.00
N HIS A 246 0.13 7.02 -9.68
CA HIS A 246 0.95 7.22 -8.49
C HIS A 246 0.10 7.15 -7.22
N ILE A 247 0.50 6.29 -6.28
CA ILE A 247 -0.15 6.11 -4.97
C ILE A 247 0.90 6.23 -3.86
N THR A 248 0.57 6.93 -2.78
CA THR A 248 1.42 7.07 -1.59
C THR A 248 0.58 6.93 -0.31
N ASP A 249 1.22 6.87 0.87
CA ASP A 249 0.55 7.07 2.16
C ASP A 249 -0.30 8.36 2.17
N ASN A 250 -1.46 8.32 2.82
CA ASN A 250 -2.35 9.48 2.95
C ASN A 250 -1.87 10.45 4.05
N ILE A 251 -0.64 10.94 3.93
CA ILE A 251 -0.01 11.87 4.86
C ILE A 251 0.73 12.99 4.11
N ARG A 252 0.89 14.13 4.78
CA ARG A 252 1.62 15.29 4.23
C ARG A 252 3.12 15.27 4.55
N GLU A 253 3.49 14.87 5.76
CA GLU A 253 4.87 14.89 6.21
C GLU A 253 5.51 13.51 6.06
N LYS A 254 6.63 13.47 5.33
CA LYS A 254 7.47 12.28 5.14
C LYS A 254 6.68 11.05 4.64
N PRO A 255 6.03 11.12 3.46
CA PRO A 255 5.51 9.93 2.80
C PRO A 255 6.58 8.85 2.68
N THR A 256 6.19 7.57 2.80
CA THR A 256 7.16 6.46 2.95
C THR A 256 7.32 5.62 1.70
N PHE A 257 6.44 5.77 0.70
CA PHE A 257 6.55 5.08 -0.59
C PHE A 257 5.82 5.85 -1.69
N ILE A 258 6.18 5.58 -2.94
CA ILE A 258 5.36 5.88 -4.13
C ILE A 258 5.21 4.58 -4.94
N CYS A 259 3.99 4.09 -5.04
CA CYS A 259 3.61 2.95 -5.86
C CYS A 259 3.12 3.42 -7.23
N ASN A 260 3.46 2.66 -8.27
CA ASN A 260 3.11 2.93 -9.66
C ASN A 260 2.08 1.90 -10.17
N CYS A 261 0.81 2.18 -9.87
CA CYS A 261 -0.28 1.22 -9.89
C CYS A 261 -0.95 1.10 -11.26
N CYS A 262 -1.08 -0.14 -11.76
CA CYS A 262 -1.88 -0.46 -12.94
C CYS A 262 -3.24 -1.04 -12.56
N GLY A 263 -4.26 -0.81 -13.39
CA GLY A 263 -5.61 -1.33 -13.17
C GLY A 263 -5.76 -2.86 -13.32
N CYS A 264 -4.74 -3.58 -13.83
CA CYS A 264 -4.81 -5.02 -14.08
C CYS A 264 -4.14 -5.89 -13.00
N CYS A 265 -3.17 -5.35 -12.25
CA CYS A 265 -2.43 -6.12 -11.24
C CYS A 265 -2.63 -5.57 -9.82
N CYS A 266 -2.79 -4.25 -9.66
CA CYS A 266 -2.73 -3.62 -8.35
C CYS A 266 -3.98 -3.88 -7.50
N GLU A 267 -3.77 -4.37 -6.28
CA GLU A 267 -4.83 -4.66 -5.31
C GLU A 267 -5.64 -3.41 -4.94
N ILE A 268 -4.98 -2.27 -4.74
CA ILE A 268 -5.65 -1.00 -4.42
C ILE A 268 -6.57 -0.58 -5.58
N MET A 269 -6.11 -0.71 -6.82
CA MET A 269 -6.92 -0.36 -7.99
C MET A 269 -8.09 -1.34 -8.17
N SER A 270 -7.87 -2.63 -7.94
CA SER A 270 -8.92 -3.65 -7.95
C SER A 270 -10.01 -3.35 -6.91
N GLY A 271 -9.64 -2.92 -5.70
CA GLY A 271 -10.61 -2.51 -4.68
C GLY A 271 -11.48 -1.32 -5.12
N VAL A 272 -10.87 -0.29 -5.72
CA VAL A 272 -11.65 0.84 -6.27
C VAL A 272 -12.59 0.37 -7.39
N GLN A 273 -12.13 -0.49 -8.29
CA GLN A 273 -12.95 -1.06 -9.37
C GLN A 273 -14.10 -1.95 -8.85
N ALA A 274 -13.94 -2.59 -7.68
CA ALA A 274 -14.94 -3.40 -7.02
C ALA A 274 -16.03 -2.59 -6.28
N GLY A 275 -15.97 -1.25 -6.31
CA GLY A 275 -16.98 -0.38 -5.72
C GLY A 275 -16.52 0.40 -4.49
N TYR A 276 -15.29 0.20 -4.02
CA TYR A 276 -14.71 1.01 -2.94
C TYR A 276 -14.16 2.34 -3.47
N TYR A 277 -15.03 3.15 -4.08
CA TYR A 277 -14.66 4.39 -4.76
C TYR A 277 -14.01 5.45 -3.85
N LYS A 278 -14.23 5.34 -2.53
CA LYS A 278 -13.61 6.19 -1.49
C LYS A 278 -12.46 5.49 -0.77
N GLY A 279 -11.98 4.36 -1.28
CA GLY A 279 -10.93 3.55 -0.67
C GLY A 279 -9.53 4.17 -0.77
N VAL A 280 -9.33 5.07 -1.72
CA VAL A 280 -8.11 5.86 -1.92
C VAL A 280 -8.49 7.33 -1.83
N ASN A 281 -7.72 8.12 -1.07
CA ASN A 281 -7.98 9.55 -1.02
C ASN A 281 -7.61 10.19 -2.37
N LYS A 282 -8.49 11.07 -2.86
CA LYS A 282 -8.40 11.65 -4.20
C LYS A 282 -7.48 12.87 -4.20
N THR A 283 -6.96 13.22 -5.37
CA THR A 283 -6.20 14.47 -5.56
C THR A 283 -7.15 15.69 -5.46
N PRO A 284 -6.61 16.93 -5.38
CA PRO A 284 -7.41 18.15 -5.52
C PRO A 284 -8.05 18.36 -6.89
N TYR A 285 -7.88 17.43 -7.83
CA TYR A 285 -8.24 17.59 -9.23
C TYR A 285 -9.19 16.48 -9.71
N ILE A 286 -9.87 16.74 -10.81
CA ILE A 286 -10.75 15.80 -11.50
C ILE A 286 -10.61 15.98 -13.01
N ALA A 287 -10.60 14.88 -13.75
CA ALA A 287 -10.63 14.92 -15.20
C ALA A 287 -12.03 15.29 -15.70
N VAL A 288 -12.11 16.12 -16.73
CA VAL A 288 -13.35 16.46 -17.45
C VAL A 288 -13.16 16.25 -18.95
N VAL A 289 -14.26 15.89 -19.63
CA VAL A 289 -14.29 15.65 -21.07
C VAL A 289 -15.01 16.82 -21.74
N ASP A 290 -14.38 17.43 -22.74
CA ASP A 290 -15.05 18.29 -23.70
C ASP A 290 -15.86 17.41 -24.66
N GLN A 291 -17.18 17.49 -24.56
CA GLN A 291 -18.07 16.66 -25.35
C GLN A 291 -18.16 17.10 -26.80
N GLU A 292 -17.82 18.33 -27.16
CA GLU A 292 -17.86 18.79 -28.55
C GLU A 292 -16.67 18.26 -29.35
N ILE A 293 -15.54 18.02 -28.67
CA ILE A 293 -14.29 17.54 -29.28
C ILE A 293 -14.18 16.01 -29.22
N CYS A 294 -14.76 15.37 -28.21
CA CYS A 294 -14.65 13.93 -28.00
C CYS A 294 -15.29 13.11 -29.12
N ASP A 295 -14.53 12.18 -29.70
CA ASP A 295 -14.98 11.24 -30.74
C ASP A 295 -15.19 9.80 -30.25
N TYR A 296 -15.05 9.57 -28.93
CA TYR A 296 -15.17 8.26 -28.28
C TYR A 296 -14.17 7.20 -28.77
N CYS A 297 -12.94 7.59 -29.14
CA CYS A 297 -11.89 6.64 -29.58
C CYS A 297 -11.52 5.58 -28.52
N GLY A 298 -11.63 5.90 -27.23
CA GLY A 298 -11.45 4.98 -26.11
C GLY A 298 -10.04 4.88 -25.53
N GLU A 299 -9.06 5.63 -26.04
CA GLU A 299 -7.69 5.60 -25.50
C GLU A 299 -7.60 5.98 -24.02
N CYS A 300 -8.42 6.94 -23.59
CA CYS A 300 -8.50 7.33 -22.19
C CYS A 300 -9.00 6.19 -21.26
N PHE A 301 -9.68 5.18 -21.81
CA PHE A 301 -10.19 4.04 -21.03
C PHE A 301 -9.02 3.13 -20.61
N ILE A 302 -8.02 3.00 -21.48
CA ILE A 302 -6.78 2.25 -21.23
C ILE A 302 -5.94 2.96 -20.16
N GLY A 303 -5.88 4.30 -20.23
CA GLY A 303 -5.19 5.13 -19.23
C GLY A 303 -5.80 4.99 -17.83
N CYS A 304 -7.14 4.94 -17.72
CA CYS A 304 -7.84 4.97 -16.44
C CYS A 304 -7.76 3.66 -15.63
N ASN A 305 -6.84 3.60 -14.67
CA ASN A 305 -6.61 2.42 -13.82
C ASN A 305 -7.77 2.06 -12.87
N VAL A 306 -8.77 2.93 -12.71
CA VAL A 306 -9.94 2.72 -11.85
C VAL A 306 -11.26 2.68 -12.63
N LYS A 307 -11.21 2.71 -13.97
CA LYS A 307 -12.40 2.67 -14.84
C LYS A 307 -13.43 3.78 -14.54
N ALA A 308 -12.95 4.97 -14.22
CA ALA A 308 -13.79 6.15 -13.98
C ALA A 308 -14.29 6.82 -15.28
N ILE A 309 -13.79 6.42 -16.45
CA ILE A 309 -14.15 6.99 -17.75
C ILE A 309 -14.46 5.87 -18.76
N GLY A 310 -15.40 6.12 -19.67
CA GLY A 310 -15.64 5.26 -20.84
C GLY A 310 -16.61 4.10 -20.69
N LEU A 311 -17.11 3.84 -19.48
CA LEU A 311 -18.05 2.74 -19.25
C LEU A 311 -19.51 3.09 -19.60
N ASP A 312 -19.85 4.38 -19.62
CA ASP A 312 -21.19 4.81 -20.00
C ASP A 312 -21.31 4.92 -21.52
N ARG A 313 -22.26 4.20 -22.10
CA ARG A 313 -22.55 4.19 -23.55
C ARG A 313 -23.80 4.99 -23.91
N THR A 314 -24.43 5.61 -22.91
CA THR A 314 -25.69 6.35 -23.06
C THR A 314 -25.47 7.82 -23.40
N VAL A 315 -24.30 8.37 -23.05
CA VAL A 315 -23.95 9.77 -23.30
C VAL A 315 -23.64 9.99 -24.78
N LYS A 316 -24.33 10.97 -25.37
CA LYS A 316 -24.21 11.35 -26.78
C LYS A 316 -24.25 12.87 -26.93
N ASN A 317 -23.54 13.37 -27.94
CA ASN A 317 -23.69 14.71 -28.48
C ASN A 317 -24.36 14.64 -29.87
N GLY A 318 -24.44 15.77 -30.59
CA GLY A 318 -24.98 15.82 -31.96
C GLY A 318 -24.22 14.96 -32.99
N ASN A 319 -22.99 14.56 -32.68
CA ASN A 319 -22.06 13.87 -33.59
C ASN A 319 -21.84 12.38 -33.24
N GLY A 320 -22.40 11.88 -32.13
CA GLY A 320 -22.24 10.47 -31.74
C GLY A 320 -22.14 10.27 -30.24
N ARG A 321 -21.49 9.16 -29.83
CA ARG A 321 -21.20 8.88 -28.42
C ARG A 321 -20.06 9.77 -27.96
N VAL A 322 -20.07 10.12 -26.67
CA VAL A 322 -18.98 10.86 -26.03
C VAL A 322 -18.64 10.22 -24.69
N SER A 323 -17.41 10.44 -24.23
CA SER A 323 -16.96 9.90 -22.95
C SER A 323 -17.44 10.77 -21.80
N GLN A 324 -17.65 10.16 -20.64
CA GLN A 324 -17.96 10.87 -19.40
C GLN A 324 -17.11 10.33 -18.26
N VAL A 325 -16.65 11.24 -17.40
CA VAL A 325 -15.97 10.91 -16.15
C VAL A 325 -16.98 10.76 -15.03
N LYS A 326 -16.95 9.62 -14.36
CA LYS A 326 -17.66 9.36 -13.10
C LYS A 326 -16.90 9.97 -11.94
N SER A 327 -17.38 11.12 -11.45
CA SER A 327 -16.70 11.94 -10.45
C SER A 327 -16.51 11.21 -9.12
N GLU A 328 -17.44 10.33 -8.78
CA GLU A 328 -17.41 9.48 -7.59
C GLU A 328 -16.26 8.47 -7.62
N ILE A 329 -15.81 8.03 -8.81
CA ILE A 329 -14.74 7.04 -9.00
C ILE A 329 -13.39 7.72 -9.30
N CYS A 330 -13.39 8.79 -10.08
CA CYS A 330 -12.17 9.43 -10.57
C CYS A 330 -11.24 9.85 -9.42
N LEU A 331 -10.02 9.31 -9.41
CA LEU A 331 -8.98 9.63 -8.42
C LEU A 331 -8.31 10.99 -8.67
N GLY A 332 -8.43 11.52 -9.89
CA GLY A 332 -7.81 12.79 -10.28
C GLY A 332 -6.31 12.70 -10.58
N CYS A 333 -5.83 11.54 -11.06
CA CYS A 333 -4.40 11.29 -11.29
C CYS A 333 -3.83 11.85 -12.61
N GLY A 334 -4.67 12.21 -13.58
CA GLY A 334 -4.18 12.71 -14.88
C GLY A 334 -3.73 11.63 -15.88
N ALA A 335 -3.64 10.35 -15.48
CA ALA A 335 -3.14 9.25 -16.34
C ALA A 335 -3.92 9.00 -17.65
N CYS A 336 -5.13 9.56 -17.78
CA CYS A 336 -5.91 9.47 -19.01
C CYS A 336 -5.69 10.65 -19.98
N ILE A 337 -5.13 11.78 -19.50
CA ILE A 337 -5.01 13.03 -20.26
C ILE A 337 -4.07 12.83 -21.46
N SER A 338 -2.87 12.30 -21.21
CA SER A 338 -1.86 12.06 -22.26
C SER A 338 -2.29 11.05 -23.33
N GLY A 339 -3.37 10.30 -23.10
CA GLY A 339 -3.91 9.36 -24.09
C GLY A 339 -4.89 9.99 -25.09
N CYS A 340 -5.30 11.24 -24.92
CA CYS A 340 -6.27 11.87 -25.81
C CYS A 340 -5.56 12.70 -26.89
N ASP A 341 -5.54 12.20 -28.12
CA ASP A 341 -4.96 12.87 -29.29
C ASP A 341 -5.81 14.06 -29.79
N LYS A 342 -7.04 14.20 -29.29
CA LYS A 342 -7.96 15.29 -29.63
C LYS A 342 -7.91 16.46 -28.66
N ASP A 343 -7.14 16.35 -27.58
CA ASP A 343 -7.15 17.33 -26.47
C ASP A 343 -8.54 17.54 -25.84
N ALA A 344 -9.43 16.54 -25.94
CA ALA A 344 -10.78 16.58 -25.37
C ALA A 344 -10.81 16.35 -23.85
N LEU A 345 -9.66 16.20 -23.20
CA LEU A 345 -9.54 15.89 -21.78
C LEU A 345 -8.69 16.93 -21.07
N SER A 346 -9.19 17.45 -19.95
CA SER A 346 -8.45 18.39 -19.09
C SER A 346 -8.68 18.10 -17.61
N MET A 347 -7.84 18.68 -16.75
CA MET A 347 -7.97 18.58 -15.30
C MET A 347 -8.51 19.90 -14.75
N ILE A 348 -9.51 19.83 -13.87
CA ILE A 348 -10.03 20.97 -13.10
C ILE A 348 -9.97 20.69 -11.60
N HIS A 349 -10.08 21.72 -10.77
CA HIS A 349 -10.23 21.53 -9.33
C HIS A 349 -11.54 20.81 -8.98
N ARG A 350 -11.50 19.95 -7.96
CA ARG A 350 -12.70 19.38 -7.33
C ARG A 350 -13.00 20.08 -6.02
N ASP A 351 -14.28 20.26 -5.72
CA ASP A 351 -14.71 20.92 -4.47
C ASP A 351 -14.64 19.98 -3.25
N ASP A 352 -14.73 18.66 -3.47
CA ASP A 352 -14.82 17.64 -2.41
C ASP A 352 -13.45 17.11 -1.93
N TYR A 353 -12.36 17.86 -2.16
CA TYR A 353 -11.01 17.44 -1.76
C TYR A 353 -10.85 17.34 -0.25
N LYS A 354 -10.38 16.19 0.21
CA LYS A 354 -10.05 15.94 1.62
C LYS A 354 -8.56 16.04 1.84
N ARG A 355 -8.15 17.13 2.50
CA ARG A 355 -6.74 17.35 2.85
C ARG A 355 -6.17 16.17 3.67
N PRO A 356 -5.06 15.55 3.26
CA PRO A 356 -4.45 14.46 3.99
C PRO A 356 -4.06 14.83 5.43
N PRO A 357 -4.16 13.88 6.38
CA PRO A 357 -3.56 13.99 7.70
C PRO A 357 -2.10 14.50 7.68
N LYS A 358 -1.71 15.24 8.73
CA LYS A 358 -0.34 15.80 8.82
C LYS A 358 0.73 14.71 8.81
N SER A 359 0.57 13.67 9.62
CA SER A 359 1.57 12.63 9.86
C SER A 359 0.95 11.24 9.96
N LYS A 360 1.78 10.18 9.85
CA LYS A 360 1.38 8.77 9.99
C LYS A 360 0.66 8.50 11.31
N ARG A 361 1.16 9.06 12.41
CA ARG A 361 0.50 8.97 13.73
C ARG A 361 -0.92 9.53 13.70
N ASN A 362 -1.12 10.72 13.12
CA ASN A 362 -2.44 11.35 13.07
C ASN A 362 -3.41 10.54 12.20
N MET A 363 -2.93 10.02 11.06
CA MET A 363 -3.72 9.13 10.19
C MET A 363 -4.14 7.87 10.94
N PHE A 364 -3.18 7.17 11.56
CA PHE A 364 -3.43 5.92 12.29
C PHE A 364 -4.38 6.11 13.48
N MET A 365 -4.25 7.20 14.23
CA MET A 365 -5.18 7.53 15.32
C MET A 365 -6.61 7.77 14.82
N LYS A 366 -6.78 8.45 13.68
CA LYS A 366 -8.10 8.66 13.06
C LYS A 366 -8.73 7.35 12.62
N ILE A 367 -7.97 6.51 11.89
CA ILE A 367 -8.44 5.20 11.44
C ILE A 367 -8.82 4.32 12.63
N ALA A 368 -7.98 4.27 13.66
CA ALA A 368 -8.26 3.51 14.87
C ALA A 368 -9.51 4.03 15.60
N HIS A 369 -9.74 5.35 15.66
CA HIS A 369 -10.98 5.91 16.20
C HIS A 369 -12.20 5.49 15.41
N GLU A 370 -12.16 5.63 14.08
CA GLU A 370 -13.24 5.26 13.18
C GLU A 370 -13.60 3.76 13.26
N LYS A 371 -12.63 2.93 13.66
CA LYS A 371 -12.80 1.48 13.83
C LYS A 371 -12.97 1.01 15.29
N GLY A 372 -13.05 1.93 16.25
CA GLY A 372 -13.21 1.58 17.68
C GLY A 372 -11.99 0.95 18.35
N ARG A 373 -10.78 1.12 17.79
CA ARG A 373 -9.50 0.55 18.27
C ARG A 373 -8.56 1.55 18.93
N LEU A 374 -9.07 2.68 19.44
CA LEU A 374 -8.23 3.68 20.13
C LEU A 374 -7.63 3.16 21.43
N GLY A 375 -8.35 2.32 22.18
CA GLY A 375 -7.95 1.84 23.50
C GLY A 375 -6.52 1.27 23.53
N PRO A 376 -6.20 0.25 22.70
CA PRO A 376 -4.85 -0.32 22.64
C PRO A 376 -3.75 0.70 22.33
N LEU A 377 -3.98 1.65 21.42
CA LEU A 377 -3.00 2.68 21.04
C LEU A 377 -2.76 3.70 22.15
N VAL A 378 -3.82 4.15 22.83
CA VAL A 378 -3.74 5.13 23.92
C VAL A 378 -3.08 4.51 25.14
N THR A 379 -3.49 3.30 25.52
CA THR A 379 -2.88 2.54 26.63
C THR A 379 -1.39 2.34 26.40
N THR A 380 -1.00 1.97 25.17
CA THR A 380 0.41 1.81 24.79
C THR A 380 1.21 3.10 24.96
N GLN A 381 0.67 4.24 24.52
CA GLN A 381 1.34 5.54 24.63
C GLN A 381 1.46 6.03 26.07
N ILE A 382 0.40 5.85 26.87
CA ILE A 382 0.39 6.25 28.29
C ILE A 382 1.42 5.43 29.06
N LYS A 383 1.42 4.11 28.85
CA LYS A 383 2.35 3.21 29.51
C LYS A 383 3.81 3.53 29.17
N LYS A 384 4.14 3.78 27.89
CA LYS A 384 5.48 4.25 27.47
C LYS A 384 5.86 5.58 28.13
N LYS A 385 4.96 6.56 28.20
CA LYS A 385 5.22 7.86 28.84
C LYS A 385 5.44 7.77 30.36
N LEU A 386 4.75 6.83 31.01
CA LEU A 386 4.82 6.64 32.46
C LEU A 386 5.91 5.64 32.87
N GLY A 387 6.67 5.07 31.93
CA GLY A 387 7.58 3.95 32.20
C GLY A 387 6.88 2.70 32.72
N LEU A 388 5.55 2.63 32.55
CA LEU A 388 4.71 1.52 33.00
C LEU A 388 4.68 0.44 31.92
N LYS A 389 4.60 -0.82 32.34
CA LYS A 389 4.67 -1.97 31.43
C LYS A 389 3.33 -2.17 30.69
N ASN A 390 3.42 -2.37 29.37
CA ASN A 390 2.32 -2.79 28.48
C ASN A 390 1.89 -4.22 28.72
#